data_AF-A0A7X7ATY3-F1
#
_entry.id   AF-A0A7X7ATY3-F1
#
_cell.length_a   1.000
_cell.length_b   1.000
_cell.length_c   1.000
_cell.angle_alpha   90.00
_cell.angle_beta   90.00
_cell.angle_gamma   90.00
#
_symmetry.space_group_name_H-M   'P 1'
#
loop_
_entity.id
_entity.type
_entity.pdbx_description
1 polymer ?
#
loop_
_entity_poly.entity_id
_entity_poly.type
_entity_poly.pdbx_seq_one_letter_code
_entity_poly.pdbx_strand_id
1 'polypeptide(L)' 'MEDKLTGELNFSSGQDVKLQKLTMRNDTIWANVYVEAENVEIVAKIIKSKMKGSVNTSMGAMSLEADKVVETKD' A
#
# COMPACT_ATOMS: atom_id res chain seq x y z
N MET A 1 -8.63 -20.44 -7.14
CA MET A 1 -9.16 -19.46 -6.17
C MET A 1 -8.20 -18.29 -6.20
N GLU A 2 -8.63 -17.13 -6.68
CA GLU A 2 -7.81 -15.93 -6.59
C GLU A 2 -8.03 -15.34 -5.20
N ASP A 3 -6.97 -15.34 -4.38
CA ASP A 3 -6.96 -14.69 -3.08
C ASP A 3 -7.11 -13.17 -3.31
N LYS A 4 -8.35 -12.71 -3.35
CA LYS A 4 -8.67 -11.29 -3.51
C LYS A 4 -8.49 -10.63 -2.16
N LEU A 5 -7.29 -10.07 -1.93
CA LEU A 5 -7.08 -9.13 -0.83
C LEU A 5 -7.96 -7.90 -1.05
N THR A 6 -9.04 -7.82 -0.29
CA THR A 6 -9.86 -6.62 -0.15
C THR A 6 -9.43 -5.91 1.13
N GLY A 7 -9.02 -4.65 1.03
CA GLY A 7 -8.68 -3.82 2.17
C GLY A 7 -9.19 -2.40 1.95
N GLU A 8 -9.66 -1.77 3.02
CA GLU A 8 -10.02 -0.36 3.02
C GLU A 8 -8.79 0.46 3.40
N LEU A 9 -8.40 1.40 2.53
CA LEU A 9 -7.37 2.38 2.85
C LEU A 9 -8.05 3.62 3.44
N ASN A 10 -8.10 3.70 4.76
CA ASN A 10 -8.62 4.85 5.47
C ASN A 10 -7.49 5.86 5.74
N PHE A 11 -7.46 6.92 4.95
CA PHE A 11 -6.57 8.07 5.19
C PHE A 11 -7.30 9.09 6.07
N SER A 12 -6.66 9.55 7.14
CA SER A 12 -7.21 10.56 8.05
C SER A 12 -7.36 11.95 7.42
N SER A 13 -6.86 12.15 6.20
CA SER A 13 -6.83 13.44 5.49
C SER A 13 -8.16 13.83 4.82
N GLY A 14 -9.18 12.95 4.84
CA GLY A 14 -10.48 13.22 4.19
C GLY A 14 -10.44 13.21 2.66
N GLN A 15 -9.35 12.72 2.06
CA GLN A 15 -9.20 12.58 0.62
C GLN A 15 -9.89 11.30 0.13
N ASP A 16 -10.61 11.40 -0.99
CA ASP A 16 -11.19 10.24 -1.67
C ASP A 16 -10.08 9.41 -2.31
N VAL A 17 -9.79 8.27 -1.69
CA VAL A 17 -8.79 7.31 -2.15
C VAL A 17 -9.49 6.08 -2.70
N LYS A 18 -9.22 5.76 -3.97
CA LYS A 18 -9.75 4.55 -4.61
C LYS A 18 -8.63 3.55 -4.87
N LEU A 19 -8.63 2.44 -4.14
CA LEU A 19 -7.78 1.30 -4.44
C LEU A 19 -8.26 0.66 -5.76
N GLN A 20 -7.43 0.75 -6.80
CA GLN A 20 -7.76 0.19 -8.11
C GLN A 20 -7.35 -1.27 -8.24
N LYS A 21 -6.17 -1.60 -7.73
CA LYS A 21 -5.60 -2.94 -7.81
C LYS A 21 -4.69 -3.19 -6.62
N LEU A 22 -4.79 -4.37 -6.05
CA LEU A 22 -3.85 -4.90 -5.06
C LEU A 22 -3.41 -6.28 -5.51
N THR A 23 -2.10 -6.51 -5.53
CA THR A 23 -1.53 -7.81 -5.87
C THR A 23 -0.38 -8.10 -4.93
N MET A 24 -0.34 -9.32 -4.41
CA MET A 24 0.77 -9.80 -3.59
C MET A 24 1.44 -10.98 -4.30
N ARG A 25 2.76 -10.93 -4.46
CA ARG A 25 3.56 -12.02 -5.03
C ARG A 25 4.95 -12.00 -4.42
N ASN A 26 5.43 -13.16 -3.95
CA ASN A 26 6.78 -13.33 -3.40
C ASN A 26 7.13 -12.24 -2.36
N ASP A 27 6.27 -12.08 -1.36
CA ASP A 27 6.38 -11.09 -0.28
C ASP A 27 6.44 -9.63 -0.75
N THR A 28 6.08 -9.36 -2.01
CA THR A 28 6.01 -8.01 -2.55
C THR A 28 4.56 -7.66 -2.82
N ILE A 29 4.18 -6.48 -2.36
CA ILE A 29 2.89 -5.84 -2.58
C ILE A 29 3.06 -4.86 -3.74
N TRP A 30 2.14 -4.95 -4.70
CA TRP A 30 1.90 -3.93 -5.71
C TRP A 30 0.48 -3.43 -5.52
N ALA A 31 0.34 -2.14 -5.25
CA ALA A 31 -0.95 -1.47 -5.17
C ALA A 31 -1.00 -0.29 -6.14
N ASN A 32 -2.12 -0.13 -6.83
CA ASN A 32 -2.43 1.07 -7.58
C ASN A 32 -3.60 1.77 -6.91
N VAL A 33 -3.42 3.05 -6.62
CA VAL A 33 -4.36 3.87 -5.87
C VAL A 33 -4.62 5.14 -6.66
N TYR A 34 -5.87 5.56 -6.75
CA TYR A 34 -6.24 6.83 -7.35
C TYR A 34 -6.55 7.84 -6.23
N VAL A 35 -5.77 8.92 -6.17
CA VAL A 35 -5.87 9.99 -5.15
C VAL A 35 -5.86 11.33 -5.87
N GLU A 36 -6.84 12.21 -5.62
CA GLU A 36 -6.88 13.58 -6.18
C GLU A 36 -6.60 13.69 -7.69
N ALA A 37 -7.23 12.81 -8.47
CA ALA A 37 -7.06 12.68 -9.91
C ALA A 37 -5.72 12.10 -10.40
N GLU A 38 -4.88 11.60 -9.50
CA GLU A 38 -3.57 11.01 -9.78
C GLU A 38 -3.53 9.50 -9.54
N ASN A 39 -2.83 8.77 -10.41
CA ASN A 39 -2.49 7.36 -10.17
C ASN A 39 -1.19 7.27 -9.38
N VAL A 40 -1.28 6.67 -8.20
CA VAL A 40 -0.18 6.38 -7.30
C VAL A 40 0.09 4.90 -7.32
N GLU A 41 1.32 4.52 -7.68
CA GLU A 41 1.77 3.13 -7.60
C GLU A 41 2.57 2.93 -6.32
N ILE A 42 2.25 1.88 -5.57
CA ILE A 42 2.96 1.48 -4.36
C ILE A 42 3.56 0.12 -4.63
N VAL A 43 4.89 0.02 -4.49
CA VAL A 43 5.61 -1.26 -4.58
C VAL A 43 6.40 -1.45 -3.30
N ALA A 44 6.08 -2.48 -2.53
CA ALA A 44 6.70 -2.69 -1.23
C ALA A 44 6.98 -4.16 -0.94
N LYS A 45 8.17 -4.46 -0.45
CA LYS A 45 8.58 -5.80 -0.01
C LYS A 45 8.44 -5.93 1.50
N ILE A 46 7.81 -7.02 1.92
CA ILE A 46 7.75 -7.45 3.31
C ILE A 46 9.02 -8.24 3.62
N ILE A 47 9.73 -7.82 4.65
CA ILE A 47 10.95 -8.45 5.14
C ILE A 47 10.79 -8.63 6.66
N LYS A 48 10.37 -9.84 7.06
CA LYS A 48 10.07 -10.19 8.47
C LYS A 48 8.99 -9.26 9.06
N SER A 49 9.39 -8.36 9.94
CA SER A 49 8.53 -7.39 10.63
C SER A 49 8.58 -6.00 10.00
N LYS A 50 9.24 -5.84 8.85
CA LYS A 50 9.38 -4.57 8.15
C LYS A 50 8.78 -4.63 6.76
N MET A 51 8.33 -3.48 6.27
CA MET A 51 7.96 -3.24 4.90
C MET A 51 8.86 -2.13 4.36
N LYS A 52 9.44 -2.33 3.17
CA LYS A 52 10.25 -1.33 2.47
C LYS A 52 9.84 -1.25 1.02
N GLY A 53 9.74 -0.05 0.47
CA GLY A 53 9.22 0.13 -0.87
C GLY A 53 9.36 1.55 -1.39
N SER A 54 8.61 1.81 -2.46
CA SER A 54 8.41 3.15 -2.99
C SER A 54 6.94 3.44 -3.23
N VAL A 55 6.62 4.73 -3.10
CA VAL A 55 5.37 5.34 -3.58
C VAL A 55 5.75 6.17 -4.79
N ASN A 56 5.31 5.76 -5.97
CA ASN A 56 5.57 6.43 -7.24
C ASN A 56 4.36 7.30 -7.59
N THR A 57 4.63 8.57 -7.79
CA THR A 57 3.67 9.61 -8.20
C THR A 57 4.16 10.23 -9.52
N SER A 58 3.29 10.97 -10.19
CA SER A 58 3.65 11.82 -11.33
C SER A 58 4.73 12.86 -11.00
N MET A 59 4.85 13.25 -9.73
CA MET A 59 5.86 14.19 -9.24
C MET A 59 7.20 13.53 -8.90
N GLY A 60 7.26 12.20 -8.85
CA GLY A 60 8.46 11.44 -8.52
C GLY A 60 8.20 10.29 -7.55
N ALA A 61 9.28 9.63 -7.13
CA ALA A 61 9.24 8.50 -6.22
C ALA A 61 9.64 8.91 -4.80
N MET A 62 8.90 8.42 -3.81
CA MET A 62 9.18 8.56 -2.39
C MET A 62 9.46 7.19 -1.77
N SER A 63 10.34 7.13 -0.78
CA SER A 63 10.57 5.88 -0.03
C SER A 63 9.42 5.60 0.93
N LEU A 64 9.01 4.33 0.99
CA LEU A 64 8.04 3.81 1.94
C LEU A 64 8.76 2.87 2.91
N GLU A 65 8.66 3.15 4.21
CA GLU A 65 9.07 2.23 5.27
C GLU A 65 7.95 2.11 6.30
N ALA A 66 7.68 0.89 6.75
CA ALA A 66 6.73 0.62 7.82
C ALA A 66 7.16 -0.58 8.66
N ASP A 67 6.85 -0.55 9.95
CA ASP A 67 7.02 -1.68 10.86
C ASP A 67 5.67 -2.39 11.08
N LYS A 68 5.72 -3.72 11.24
CA LYS A 68 4.55 -4.52 11.57
C LYS A 68 4.08 -4.16 12.98
N VAL A 69 2.90 -3.58 13.08
CA VAL A 69 2.23 -3.39 14.36
C VAL A 69 1.67 -4.73 14.82
N VAL A 70 2.06 -5.16 16.02
CA VAL A 70 1.43 -6.31 16.69
C VAL A 70 0.37 -5.74 17.61
N GLU A 71 -0.89 -5.74 17.18
CA GLU A 71 -1.99 -5.45 18.10
C GLU A 71 -2.07 -6.58 19.12
N THR A 72 -1.76 -6.25 20.38
CA THR A 72 -2.09 -7.09 21.52
C THR A 72 -3.55 -6.78 21.83
N LYS A 73 -4.45 -7.73 21.56
CA LYS A 73 -5.82 -7.63 22.04
C LYS A 73 -5.78 -7.89 23.55
N ASP A 74 -5.96 -6.82 24.34
CA ASP A 74 -6.34 -6.92 25.75
C ASP A 74 -7.76 -7.47 25.89
#